data_AF-A0A538S4N3-F1
#
_entry.id   AF-A0A538S4N3-F1
#
_cell.length_a   1.000
_cell.length_b   1.000
_cell.length_c   1.000
_cell.angle_alpha   90.00
_cell.angle_beta   90.00
_cell.angle_gamma   90.00
#
_symmetry.space_group_name_H-M   'P 1'
#
loop_
_entity.id
_entity.type
_entity.pdbx_description
1 polymer ?
#
loop_
_entity_poly.entity_id
_entity_poly.type
_entity_poly.pdbx_seq_one_letter_code
_entity_poly.pdbx_strand_id
1 'polypeptide(L)'
;KHMLGTGRGNPVHGKVLFAQKCATCHTLFGEGNKVGPELTGTERKNADFLITSIVDPSAVIRNEYVAYVVTTNNGRLLTGLMAEATPKTVTLLDSKNVRTTVSREDIDELKPSPESLMPEKILDDLDEQQIRDLLSYVQGDGPVIAAQSSAAKQGTSPAAVRARLKVCLVSGSLEYNSDESLAAFQKFLEENYHVKCFRAFRRTDDDLPGLDNLESCDVMLLFTRRLTISGEQLERIKKYCRSGKPIVGVRTASHAFQNWLELDKEILGGNYKGHYGAGTTTRVQIREAAKKHPILTGFEPFTSPGSLYRNSGLSEDAEVLLTGSIPGHQEPVAWTRLHQGARIFYTSLGHPDDFKNDNFRRLLVNALFWTTKRDIPSRAVP
;
A
#
# COMPACT_ATOMS: atom_id res chain seq x y z
N LYS A 1 -31.31 -6.74 9.07
CA LYS A 1 -32.05 -5.46 8.87
C LYS A 1 -32.00 -4.54 10.09
N HIS A 2 -32.41 -4.99 11.29
CA HIS A 2 -32.38 -4.16 12.52
C HIS A 2 -31.01 -3.51 12.78
N MET A 3 -29.92 -4.28 12.62
CA MET A 3 -28.55 -3.81 12.83
C MET A 3 -28.08 -2.68 11.89
N LEU A 4 -28.73 -2.48 10.74
CA LEU A 4 -28.39 -1.43 9.77
C LEU A 4 -29.14 -0.12 10.04
N GLY A 5 -30.19 -0.16 10.86
CA GLY A 5 -30.91 1.04 11.31
C GLY A 5 -30.24 1.74 12.50
N THR A 6 -29.23 1.12 13.12
CA THR A 6 -28.57 1.61 14.34
C THR A 6 -27.04 1.64 14.16
N GLY A 7 -26.44 2.83 14.26
CA GLY A 7 -25.00 3.06 14.09
C GLY A 7 -24.60 3.44 12.66
N ARG A 8 -23.46 4.12 12.50
CA ARG A 8 -22.89 4.49 11.18
C ARG A 8 -21.78 3.50 10.82
N GLY A 9 -21.78 3.05 9.56
CA GLY A 9 -20.66 2.28 9.00
C GLY A 9 -19.51 3.19 8.57
N ASN A 10 -18.29 2.69 8.66
CA ASN A 10 -17.08 3.29 8.14
C ASN A 10 -16.75 2.70 6.76
N PRO A 11 -17.00 3.44 5.68
CA PRO A 11 -16.79 2.94 4.33
C PRO A 11 -15.30 2.74 3.97
N VAL A 12 -14.36 3.35 4.70
CA VAL A 12 -12.92 3.10 4.53
C VAL A 12 -12.55 1.69 5.02
N HIS A 13 -13.07 1.31 6.18
CA HIS A 13 -12.89 -0.05 6.70
C HIS A 13 -13.68 -1.07 5.88
N GLY A 14 -14.88 -0.69 5.44
CA GLY A 14 -15.69 -1.50 4.53
C GLY A 14 -14.99 -1.85 3.22
N LYS A 15 -14.17 -0.94 2.67
CA LYS A 15 -13.34 -1.21 1.50
C LYS A 15 -12.36 -2.36 1.73
N VAL A 16 -11.75 -2.42 2.91
CA VAL A 16 -10.82 -3.50 3.27
C VAL A 16 -11.55 -4.83 3.36
N LEU A 17 -12.71 -4.85 4.01
CA LEU A 17 -13.55 -6.04 4.14
C LEU A 17 -14.05 -6.52 2.76
N PHE A 18 -14.44 -5.59 1.89
CA PHE A 18 -14.82 -5.91 0.50
C PHE A 18 -13.66 -6.58 -0.25
N ALA A 19 -12.43 -6.05 -0.12
CA ALA A 19 -11.25 -6.64 -0.76
C ALA A 19 -10.98 -8.08 -0.31
N GLN A 20 -11.26 -8.41 0.96
CA GLN A 20 -11.03 -9.73 1.53
C GLN A 20 -12.13 -10.74 1.18
N LYS A 21 -13.39 -10.29 1.15
CA LYS A 21 -14.55 -11.16 1.06
C LYS A 21 -15.15 -11.20 -0.34
N CYS A 22 -15.28 -10.04 -0.98
CA CYS A 22 -16.10 -9.89 -2.18
C CYS A 22 -15.26 -9.71 -3.46
N ALA A 23 -14.09 -9.07 -3.37
CA ALA A 23 -13.30 -8.68 -4.55
C ALA A 23 -12.70 -9.87 -5.31
N THR A 24 -12.62 -11.05 -4.68
CA THR A 24 -12.25 -12.30 -5.36
C THR A 24 -13.16 -12.59 -6.55
N CYS A 25 -14.44 -12.26 -6.44
CA CYS A 25 -15.44 -12.55 -7.46
C CYS A 25 -16.03 -11.30 -8.11
N HIS A 26 -16.20 -10.22 -7.36
CA HIS A 26 -16.92 -9.03 -7.79
C HIS A 26 -16.00 -7.85 -8.07
N THR A 27 -16.36 -7.07 -9.08
CA THR A 27 -15.77 -5.75 -9.32
C THR A 27 -16.65 -4.68 -8.66
N LEU A 28 -16.03 -3.72 -7.97
CA LEU A 28 -16.71 -2.53 -7.43
C LEU A 28 -15.79 -1.31 -7.56
N PHE A 29 -16.31 -0.23 -8.15
CA PHE A 29 -15.54 1.00 -8.41
C PHE A 29 -14.24 0.75 -9.19
N GLY A 30 -14.26 -0.23 -10.11
CA GLY A 30 -13.09 -0.60 -10.93
C GLY A 30 -12.07 -1.52 -10.25
N GLU A 31 -12.29 -1.94 -9.00
CA GLU A 31 -11.42 -2.85 -8.26
C GLU A 31 -12.09 -4.23 -8.07
N GLY A 32 -11.32 -5.31 -8.22
CA GLY A 32 -11.80 -6.70 -8.04
C GLY A 32 -11.72 -7.54 -9.33
N ASN A 33 -12.38 -8.70 -9.32
CA ASN A 33 -12.40 -9.63 -10.45
C ASN A 33 -13.78 -9.70 -11.12
N LYS A 34 -13.86 -10.46 -12.21
CA LYS A 34 -15.04 -10.62 -13.07
C LYS A 34 -15.52 -12.07 -13.11
N VAL A 35 -15.76 -12.64 -11.92
CA VAL A 35 -16.41 -13.96 -11.79
C VAL A 35 -17.91 -13.74 -11.59
N GLY A 36 -18.29 -12.94 -10.60
CA GLY A 36 -19.66 -12.53 -10.36
C GLY A 36 -20.02 -11.20 -11.03
N PRO A 37 -21.25 -10.69 -10.80
CA PRO A 37 -21.68 -9.40 -11.32
C PRO A 37 -20.80 -8.25 -10.85
N GLU A 38 -20.53 -7.32 -11.76
CA GLU A 38 -19.94 -6.04 -11.40
C GLU A 38 -20.94 -5.24 -10.58
N LEU A 39 -20.56 -4.87 -9.37
CA LEU A 39 -21.44 -4.22 -8.41
C LEU A 39 -21.53 -2.71 -8.62
N THR A 40 -20.62 -2.07 -9.36
CA THR A 40 -20.59 -0.60 -9.51
C THR A 40 -21.95 -0.01 -9.93
N GLY A 41 -22.65 -0.64 -10.87
CA GLY A 41 -23.93 -0.20 -11.42
C GLY A 41 -25.17 -1.02 -11.02
N THR A 42 -25.07 -1.93 -10.04
CA THR A 42 -26.18 -2.82 -9.65
C THR A 42 -27.12 -2.19 -8.64
N GLU A 43 -28.21 -2.90 -8.32
CA GLU A 43 -29.19 -2.57 -7.27
C GLU A 43 -28.64 -2.60 -5.84
N ARG A 44 -27.33 -2.53 -5.63
CA ARG A 44 -26.68 -2.58 -4.30
C ARG A 44 -27.24 -1.55 -3.30
N LYS A 45 -27.83 -0.44 -3.76
CA LYS A 45 -28.51 0.55 -2.92
C LYS A 45 -29.79 0.02 -2.28
N ASN A 46 -30.42 -0.99 -2.88
CA ASN A 46 -31.53 -1.73 -2.29
C ASN A 46 -30.95 -2.69 -1.24
N ALA A 47 -31.04 -2.28 0.03
CA ALA A 47 -30.51 -3.06 1.15
C ALA A 47 -31.16 -4.44 1.26
N ASP A 48 -32.44 -4.57 0.93
CA ASP A 48 -33.14 -5.86 1.01
C ASP A 48 -32.59 -6.85 -0.02
N PHE A 49 -32.45 -6.40 -1.27
CA PHE A 49 -31.84 -7.20 -2.34
C PHE A 49 -30.39 -7.58 -2.01
N LEU A 50 -29.58 -6.60 -1.57
CA LEU A 50 -28.17 -6.82 -1.28
C LEU A 50 -27.97 -7.81 -0.11
N ILE A 51 -28.69 -7.63 0.99
CA ILE A 51 -28.54 -8.50 2.17
C ILE A 51 -29.01 -9.91 1.85
N THR A 52 -30.15 -10.07 1.18
CA THR A 52 -30.63 -11.39 0.76
C THR A 52 -29.60 -12.07 -0.13
N SER A 53 -29.03 -11.36 -1.10
CA SER A 53 -28.00 -11.91 -2.01
C SER A 53 -26.71 -12.32 -1.29
N ILE A 54 -26.38 -11.70 -0.15
CA ILE A 54 -25.18 -12.03 0.63
C ILE A 54 -25.43 -13.19 1.60
N VAL A 55 -26.58 -13.19 2.26
CA VAL A 55 -26.93 -14.18 3.29
C VAL A 55 -27.38 -15.49 2.66
N ASP A 56 -28.10 -15.41 1.53
CA ASP A 56 -28.61 -16.55 0.78
C ASP A 56 -28.36 -16.32 -0.73
N PRO A 57 -27.12 -16.57 -1.21
CA PRO A 57 -26.76 -16.35 -2.60
C PRO A 57 -27.41 -17.32 -3.59
N SER A 58 -27.96 -18.44 -3.12
CA SER A 58 -28.66 -19.44 -3.93
C SER A 58 -30.16 -19.14 -4.07
N ALA A 59 -30.75 -18.26 -3.26
CA ALA A 59 -32.16 -17.89 -3.33
C ALA A 59 -32.63 -17.42 -4.72
N VAL A 60 -31.81 -16.61 -5.39
CA VAL A 60 -32.08 -16.10 -6.74
C VAL A 60 -30.78 -16.00 -7.53
N ILE A 61 -30.56 -16.96 -8.41
CA ILE A 61 -29.40 -16.99 -9.31
C ILE A 61 -29.85 -16.50 -10.68
N ARG A 62 -29.26 -15.39 -11.17
CA ARG A 62 -29.54 -14.92 -12.53
C ARG A 62 -28.93 -15.90 -13.54
N ASN A 63 -29.61 -16.10 -14.68
CA ASN A 63 -29.24 -17.10 -15.68
C ASN A 63 -27.77 -17.00 -16.12
N GLU A 64 -27.24 -15.79 -16.25
CA GLU A 64 -25.84 -15.53 -16.64
C GLU A 64 -24.80 -15.94 -15.58
N TYR A 65 -25.21 -16.20 -14.34
CA TYR A 65 -24.36 -16.63 -13.21
C TYR A 65 -24.72 -18.03 -12.70
N VAL A 66 -25.53 -18.79 -13.44
CA VAL A 66 -25.78 -20.20 -13.12
C VAL A 66 -24.49 -20.99 -13.35
N ALA A 67 -23.96 -21.57 -12.27
CA ALA A 67 -22.82 -22.47 -12.35
C ALA A 67 -23.24 -23.80 -12.98
N TYR A 68 -22.29 -24.48 -13.61
CA TYR A 68 -22.47 -25.81 -14.15
C TYR A 68 -21.55 -26.80 -13.44
N VAL A 69 -22.06 -28.00 -13.25
CA VAL A 69 -21.31 -29.15 -12.76
C VAL A 69 -21.02 -30.05 -13.95
N VAL A 70 -19.73 -30.26 -14.21
CA VAL A 70 -19.22 -31.22 -15.20
C VAL A 70 -18.66 -32.42 -14.46
N THR A 71 -19.22 -33.58 -14.74
CA THR A 71 -18.63 -34.87 -14.42
C THR A 71 -17.93 -35.37 -15.67
N THR A 72 -16.64 -35.68 -15.58
CA THR A 72 -15.88 -36.23 -16.70
C THR A 72 -15.87 -37.76 -16.67
N ASN A 73 -15.58 -38.39 -17.82
CA ASN A 73 -15.50 -39.86 -17.95
C ASN A 73 -14.45 -40.51 -17.01
N ASN A 74 -13.46 -39.74 -16.57
CA ASN A 74 -12.46 -40.18 -15.58
C ASN A 74 -12.84 -39.85 -14.12
N GLY A 75 -14.09 -39.46 -13.87
CA GLY A 75 -14.64 -39.23 -12.54
C GLY A 75 -14.26 -37.90 -11.88
N ARG A 76 -13.69 -36.93 -12.62
CA ARG A 76 -13.44 -35.60 -12.08
C ARG A 76 -14.74 -34.80 -12.06
N LEU A 77 -14.98 -34.14 -10.93
CA LEU A 77 -16.08 -33.19 -10.77
C LEU A 77 -15.52 -31.77 -10.86
N LEU A 78 -16.04 -30.98 -11.80
CA LEU A 78 -15.66 -29.59 -12.00
C LEU A 78 -16.91 -28.72 -11.87
N THR A 79 -16.80 -27.63 -11.12
CA THR A 79 -17.91 -26.69 -10.91
C THR A 79 -17.44 -25.28 -11.24
N GLY A 80 -18.19 -24.57 -12.08
CA GLY A 80 -17.89 -23.18 -12.43
C GLY A 80 -18.90 -22.57 -13.38
N LEU A 81 -18.75 -21.27 -13.65
CA LEU A 81 -19.56 -20.56 -14.64
C LEU A 81 -19.15 -20.96 -16.06
N MET A 82 -20.12 -21.01 -16.97
CA MET A 82 -19.84 -21.26 -18.39
C MET A 82 -19.15 -20.03 -19.01
N ALA A 83 -17.82 -20.07 -19.11
CA ALA A 83 -17.04 -18.98 -19.71
C ALA A 83 -17.03 -19.07 -21.24
N GLU A 84 -17.01 -20.28 -21.78
CA GLU A 84 -17.06 -20.54 -23.21
C GLU A 84 -17.70 -21.92 -23.47
N ALA A 85 -18.50 -22.02 -24.51
CA ALA A 85 -19.06 -23.29 -24.97
C ALA A 85 -19.00 -23.34 -26.50
N THR A 86 -18.23 -24.29 -27.03
CA THR A 86 -18.14 -24.57 -28.47
C THR A 86 -18.73 -25.95 -28.76
N PRO A 87 -18.86 -26.36 -30.04
CA PRO A 87 -19.25 -27.73 -30.38
C PRO A 87 -18.26 -28.80 -29.90
N LYS A 88 -17.01 -28.45 -29.57
CA LYS A 88 -15.96 -29.40 -29.17
C LYS A 88 -15.56 -29.31 -27.70
N THR A 89 -15.67 -28.14 -27.11
CA THR A 89 -15.15 -27.86 -25.76
C THR A 89 -16.13 -27.06 -24.93
N VAL A 90 -15.99 -27.17 -23.61
CA VAL A 90 -16.57 -26.25 -22.63
C VAL A 90 -15.46 -25.73 -21.74
N THR A 91 -15.55 -24.45 -21.39
CA THR A 91 -14.62 -23.81 -20.46
C THR A 91 -15.38 -23.31 -19.25
N LEU A 92 -15.03 -23.84 -18.09
CA LEU A 92 -15.59 -23.43 -16.80
C LEU A 92 -14.67 -22.42 -16.11
N LEU A 93 -15.24 -21.38 -15.53
CA LEU A 93 -14.58 -20.44 -14.63
C LEU A 93 -15.00 -20.74 -13.19
N ASP A 94 -14.06 -21.20 -12.36
CA ASP A 94 -14.36 -21.56 -10.97
C ASP A 94 -14.37 -20.35 -10.02
N SER A 95 -14.72 -20.60 -8.75
CA SER A 95 -14.78 -19.57 -7.70
C SER A 95 -13.42 -18.98 -7.32
N LYS A 96 -12.32 -19.58 -7.79
CA LYS A 96 -10.94 -19.11 -7.61
C LYS A 96 -10.44 -18.35 -8.84
N ASN A 97 -11.33 -18.06 -9.80
CA ASN A 97 -11.02 -17.38 -11.06
C ASN A 97 -10.08 -18.21 -11.97
N VAL A 98 -10.13 -19.54 -11.87
CA VAL A 98 -9.37 -20.47 -12.71
C VAL A 98 -10.25 -20.95 -13.86
N ARG A 99 -9.73 -20.86 -15.08
CA ARG A 99 -10.38 -21.42 -16.28
C ARG A 99 -9.93 -22.84 -16.54
N THR A 100 -10.88 -23.75 -16.65
CA THR A 100 -10.64 -25.15 -17.02
C THR A 100 -11.42 -25.48 -18.28
N THR A 101 -10.69 -25.84 -19.34
CA THR A 101 -11.30 -26.31 -20.60
C THR A 101 -11.35 -27.83 -20.61
N VAL A 102 -12.51 -28.37 -20.98
CA VAL A 102 -12.79 -29.80 -21.06
C VAL A 102 -13.32 -30.11 -22.45
N SER A 103 -12.81 -31.19 -23.07
CA SER A 103 -13.39 -31.71 -24.31
C SER A 103 -14.79 -32.25 -24.03
N ARG A 104 -15.76 -31.98 -24.89
CA ARG A 104 -17.11 -32.55 -24.75
C ARG A 104 -17.12 -34.08 -24.83
N GLU A 105 -16.13 -34.66 -25.50
CA GLU A 105 -15.95 -36.11 -25.57
C GLU A 105 -15.52 -36.71 -24.22
N ASP A 106 -14.92 -35.90 -23.34
CA ASP A 106 -14.48 -36.31 -22.00
C ASP A 106 -15.57 -36.07 -20.94
N ILE A 107 -16.74 -35.56 -21.31
CA ILE A 107 -17.84 -35.22 -20.39
C ILE A 107 -18.83 -36.37 -20.34
N ASP A 108 -19.04 -36.88 -19.13
CA ASP A 108 -20.09 -37.85 -18.81
C ASP A 108 -21.42 -37.13 -18.55
N GLU A 109 -21.39 -36.07 -17.74
CA GLU A 109 -22.59 -35.27 -17.40
C GLU A 109 -22.24 -33.77 -17.33
N LEU A 110 -23.12 -32.93 -17.88
CA LEU A 110 -23.07 -31.47 -17.74
C LEU A 110 -24.46 -30.98 -17.33
N LYS A 111 -24.58 -30.43 -16.12
CA LYS A 111 -25.86 -29.93 -15.59
C LYS A 111 -25.72 -28.59 -14.89
N PRO A 112 -26.77 -27.74 -14.90
CA PRO A 112 -26.78 -26.54 -14.07
C PRO A 112 -26.76 -26.93 -12.59
N SER A 113 -26.04 -26.15 -11.79
CA SER A 113 -26.00 -26.24 -10.34
C SER A 113 -27.21 -25.49 -9.75
N PRO A 114 -27.94 -26.09 -8.78
CA PRO A 114 -28.92 -25.34 -8.00
C PRO A 114 -28.25 -24.38 -7.01
N GLU A 115 -26.96 -24.59 -6.71
CA GLU A 115 -26.18 -23.76 -5.80
C GLU A 115 -25.39 -22.68 -6.54
N SER A 116 -25.36 -21.49 -5.94
CA SER A 116 -24.55 -20.37 -6.40
C SER A 116 -23.05 -20.64 -6.25
N LEU A 117 -22.24 -20.05 -7.13
CA LEU A 117 -20.79 -20.05 -6.99
C LEU A 117 -20.31 -19.06 -5.89
N MET A 118 -21.19 -18.16 -5.45
CA MET A 118 -20.92 -17.26 -4.34
C MET A 118 -20.96 -18.05 -3.01
N PRO A 119 -19.91 -17.95 -2.16
CA PRO A 119 -19.87 -18.67 -0.89
C PRO A 119 -20.95 -18.22 0.09
N GLU A 120 -21.55 -19.17 0.81
CA GLU A 120 -22.38 -18.90 1.97
C GLU A 120 -21.55 -18.46 3.19
N LYS A 121 -22.24 -17.94 4.22
CA LYS A 121 -21.64 -17.64 5.54
C LYS A 121 -20.48 -16.65 5.51
N ILE A 122 -20.43 -15.82 4.47
CA ILE A 122 -19.34 -14.88 4.24
C ILE A 122 -19.26 -13.76 5.30
N LEU A 123 -20.33 -13.60 6.10
CA LEU A 123 -20.45 -12.63 7.18
C LEU A 123 -20.23 -13.25 8.58
N ASP A 124 -20.13 -14.57 8.72
CA ASP A 124 -20.16 -15.25 10.03
C ASP A 124 -18.96 -14.89 10.91
N ASP A 125 -17.84 -14.50 10.31
CA ASP A 125 -16.62 -14.07 11.00
C ASP A 125 -16.53 -12.55 11.19
N LEU A 126 -17.57 -11.80 10.85
CA LEU A 126 -17.64 -10.35 10.99
C LEU A 126 -18.52 -9.96 12.18
N ASP A 127 -18.03 -9.02 13.00
CA ASP A 127 -18.85 -8.39 14.01
C ASP A 127 -19.87 -7.41 13.40
N GLU A 128 -20.81 -6.95 14.23
CA GLU A 128 -21.86 -6.05 13.79
C GLU A 128 -21.35 -4.77 13.12
N GLN A 129 -20.24 -4.22 13.61
CA GLN A 129 -19.66 -3.00 13.09
C GLN A 129 -18.96 -3.25 11.76
N GLN A 130 -18.25 -4.37 11.62
CA GLN A 130 -17.64 -4.80 10.37
C GLN A 130 -18.68 -5.03 9.27
N ILE A 131 -19.82 -5.62 9.61
CA ILE A 131 -20.94 -5.78 8.67
C ILE A 131 -21.48 -4.41 8.24
N ARG A 132 -21.66 -3.47 9.19
CA ARG A 132 -22.07 -2.08 8.87
C ARG A 132 -21.05 -1.36 7.99
N ASP A 133 -19.76 -1.54 8.27
CA ASP A 133 -18.67 -0.93 7.52
C ASP A 133 -18.64 -1.46 6.08
N LEU A 134 -18.66 -2.80 5.91
CA LEU A 134 -18.71 -3.47 4.62
C LEU A 134 -19.90 -2.99 3.78
N LEU A 135 -21.11 -3.01 4.35
CA LEU A 135 -22.30 -2.56 3.64
C LEU A 135 -22.26 -1.05 3.36
N SER A 136 -21.72 -0.23 4.26
CA SER A 136 -21.52 1.20 4.02
C SER A 136 -20.60 1.48 2.83
N TYR A 137 -19.58 0.64 2.60
CA TYR A 137 -18.73 0.75 1.42
C TYR A 137 -19.42 0.24 0.16
N VAL A 138 -20.00 -0.97 0.20
CA VAL A 138 -20.68 -1.59 -0.95
C VAL A 138 -21.83 -0.70 -1.41
N GLN A 139 -22.54 -0.06 -0.50
CA GLN A 139 -23.62 0.87 -0.83
C GLN A 139 -23.16 2.31 -1.07
N GLY A 140 -21.86 2.63 -1.00
CA GLY A 140 -21.33 3.99 -1.19
C GLY A 140 -21.49 4.54 -2.62
N ASP A 141 -21.32 5.83 -2.84
CA ASP A 141 -21.50 6.44 -4.18
C ASP A 141 -20.24 6.46 -5.05
N GLY A 142 -19.10 6.03 -4.53
CA GLY A 142 -17.85 6.03 -5.28
C GLY A 142 -16.69 5.37 -4.53
N PRO A 143 -15.52 5.26 -5.18
CA PRO A 143 -14.32 4.72 -4.55
C PRO A 143 -13.97 5.54 -3.32
N VAL A 144 -13.86 4.85 -2.19
CA VAL A 144 -13.55 5.49 -0.91
C VAL A 144 -12.05 5.57 -0.78
N ILE A 145 -11.53 6.78 -0.94
CA ILE A 145 -10.14 7.13 -0.69
C ILE A 145 -10.05 7.47 0.79
N ALA A 146 -9.09 6.87 1.51
CA ALA A 146 -8.89 7.15 2.93
C ALA A 146 -8.38 8.58 3.14
N ALA A 147 -9.32 9.53 3.15
CA ALA A 147 -9.18 10.89 3.63
C ALA A 147 -10.54 11.31 4.23
N GLN A 148 -10.51 11.69 5.51
CA GLN A 148 -11.56 12.34 6.31
C GLN A 148 -12.71 11.47 6.87
N SER A 149 -12.66 11.27 8.19
CA SER A 149 -13.82 11.58 9.05
C SER A 149 -13.28 12.17 10.34
N SER A 150 -13.62 13.43 10.59
CA SER A 150 -13.27 14.18 11.79
C SER A 150 -14.34 14.00 12.87
N ALA A 151 -13.88 13.96 14.12
CA ALA A 151 -14.56 14.23 15.38
C ALA A 151 -15.86 13.43 15.73
N ALA A 152 -15.74 12.51 16.70
CA ALA A 152 -16.36 12.69 18.02
C ALA A 152 -15.94 11.61 19.04
N LYS A 153 -15.32 12.11 20.12
CA LYS A 153 -15.30 11.67 21.53
C LYS A 153 -14.81 10.26 21.93
N GLN A 154 -13.64 10.32 22.56
CA GLN A 154 -13.14 9.54 23.70
C GLN A 154 -14.13 8.58 24.39
N GLY A 155 -13.78 7.30 24.36
CA GLY A 155 -14.14 6.29 25.33
C GLY A 155 -12.99 5.31 25.42
N THR A 156 -12.27 5.32 26.54
CA THR A 156 -11.16 4.42 26.83
C THR A 156 -11.66 2.98 26.92
N SER A 157 -11.20 2.13 26.01
CA SER A 157 -11.19 0.66 26.17
C SER A 157 -9.79 0.16 25.81
N PRO A 158 -9.26 -0.91 26.44
CA PRO A 158 -7.84 -1.24 26.39
C PRO A 158 -7.40 -1.60 24.98
N ALA A 159 -6.31 -1.00 24.53
CA ALA A 159 -5.75 -1.22 23.21
C ALA A 159 -5.48 -2.72 22.98
N ALA A 160 -6.19 -3.32 22.03
CA ALA A 160 -5.66 -4.46 21.32
C ALA A 160 -4.26 -4.06 20.84
N VAL A 161 -3.22 -4.78 21.27
CA VAL A 161 -1.82 -4.42 20.99
C VAL A 161 -1.63 -4.46 19.47
N ARG A 162 -1.69 -3.30 18.85
CA ARG A 162 -1.53 -3.13 17.39
C ARG A 162 -0.16 -3.70 17.02
N ALA A 163 -0.11 -4.63 16.07
CA ALA A 163 1.14 -5.30 15.70
C ALA A 163 2.27 -4.30 15.40
N ARG A 164 3.51 -4.61 15.83
CA ARG A 164 4.70 -3.77 15.60
C ARG A 164 4.84 -3.41 14.13
N LEU A 165 5.15 -2.14 13.85
CA LEU A 165 5.53 -1.71 12.50
C LEU A 165 6.88 -2.34 12.13
N LYS A 166 6.93 -3.11 11.04
CA LYS A 166 8.17 -3.74 10.57
C LYS A 166 8.85 -2.88 9.49
N VAL A 167 10.04 -2.38 9.76
CA VAL A 167 10.79 -1.51 8.85
C VAL A 167 12.04 -2.23 8.35
N CYS A 168 12.20 -2.34 7.03
CA CYS A 168 13.46 -2.77 6.43
C CYS A 168 14.34 -1.55 6.17
N LEU A 169 15.45 -1.44 6.89
CA LEU A 169 16.45 -0.39 6.75
C LEU A 169 17.49 -0.83 5.72
N VAL A 170 17.42 -0.24 4.53
CA VAL A 170 18.31 -0.55 3.40
C VAL A 170 19.39 0.52 3.33
N SER A 171 20.63 0.15 3.65
CA SER A 171 21.74 1.08 3.86
C SER A 171 22.94 0.78 2.96
N GLY A 172 23.63 1.82 2.49
CA GLY A 172 24.84 1.65 1.68
C GLY A 172 25.37 2.93 1.06
N SER A 173 25.68 3.93 1.88
CA SER A 173 26.29 5.19 1.45
C SER A 173 27.47 5.53 2.34
N LEU A 174 28.69 5.23 1.86
CA LEU A 174 29.94 5.55 2.56
C LEU A 174 30.15 7.06 2.69
N GLU A 175 29.79 7.85 1.68
CA GLU A 175 29.94 9.32 1.72
C GLU A 175 29.12 9.97 2.85
N TYR A 176 28.02 9.33 3.25
CA TYR A 176 27.09 9.87 4.25
C TYR A 176 26.95 8.96 5.47
N ASN A 177 27.89 8.03 5.70
CA ASN A 177 27.86 7.06 6.81
C ASN A 177 26.45 6.53 7.12
N SER A 178 25.74 6.07 6.08
CA SER A 178 24.32 5.72 6.23
C SER A 178 24.11 4.60 7.25
N ASP A 179 25.06 3.66 7.35
CA ASP A 179 24.99 2.53 8.29
C ASP A 179 24.99 3.01 9.75
N GLU A 180 25.82 3.99 10.09
CA GLU A 180 25.88 4.60 11.43
C GLU A 180 24.58 5.36 11.72
N SER A 181 24.13 6.16 10.75
CA SER A 181 22.91 6.97 10.85
C SER A 181 21.67 6.08 11.05
N LEU A 182 21.53 5.02 10.24
CA LEU A 182 20.40 4.09 10.32
C LEU A 182 20.50 3.14 11.51
N ALA A 183 21.70 2.78 11.97
CA ALA A 183 21.85 2.02 13.21
C ALA A 183 21.41 2.83 14.44
N ALA A 184 21.80 4.12 14.52
CA ALA A 184 21.34 5.02 15.57
C ALA A 184 19.83 5.27 15.48
N PHE A 185 19.31 5.48 14.27
CA PHE A 185 17.87 5.68 14.04
C PHE A 185 17.05 4.42 14.35
N GLN A 186 17.56 3.23 14.05
CA GLN A 186 16.95 1.97 14.48
C GLN A 186 16.77 1.93 16.00
N LYS A 187 17.85 2.17 16.75
CA LYS A 187 17.81 2.14 18.21
C LYS A 187 16.74 3.11 18.72
N PHE A 188 16.77 4.34 18.20
CA PHE A 188 15.75 5.35 18.49
C PHE A 188 14.32 4.88 18.18
N LEU A 189 14.08 4.26 17.03
CA LEU A 189 12.75 3.76 16.65
C LEU A 189 12.26 2.65 17.59
N GLU A 190 13.11 1.66 17.86
CA GLU A 190 12.76 0.47 18.67
C GLU A 190 12.60 0.80 20.16
N GLU A 191 13.29 1.84 20.67
CA GLU A 191 13.16 2.30 22.06
C GLU A 191 11.92 3.17 22.29
N ASN A 192 11.52 3.96 21.29
CA ASN A 192 10.52 5.03 21.49
C ASN A 192 9.17 4.74 20.84
N TYR A 193 9.11 3.79 19.91
CA TYR A 193 7.91 3.47 19.15
C TYR A 193 7.67 1.96 19.08
N HIS A 194 6.43 1.55 18.81
CA HIS A 194 6.10 0.13 18.62
C HIS A 194 6.53 -0.36 17.23
N VAL A 195 7.83 -0.34 16.99
CA VAL A 195 8.50 -0.61 15.71
C VAL A 195 9.51 -1.75 15.91
N LYS A 196 9.68 -2.58 14.88
CA LYS A 196 10.78 -3.55 14.77
C LYS A 196 11.53 -3.28 13.47
N CYS A 197 12.84 -3.11 13.55
CA CYS A 197 13.67 -2.89 12.37
C CYS A 197 14.41 -4.17 11.96
N PHE A 198 14.59 -4.31 10.66
CA PHE A 198 15.38 -5.36 9.99
C PHE A 198 16.39 -4.67 9.09
N ARG A 199 17.61 -5.19 9.00
CA ARG A 199 18.70 -4.55 8.27
C ARG A 199 18.97 -5.23 6.94
N ALA A 200 19.15 -4.44 5.90
CA ALA A 200 19.81 -4.82 4.66
C ALA A 200 20.95 -3.83 4.42
N PHE A 201 22.09 -4.05 5.08
CA PHE A 201 23.22 -3.14 5.07
C PHE A 201 24.28 -3.65 4.11
N ARG A 202 24.80 -2.76 3.28
CA ARG A 202 25.83 -3.01 2.27
C ARG A 202 27.03 -3.73 2.88
N ARG A 203 27.48 -4.81 2.22
CA ARG A 203 28.79 -5.42 2.47
C ARG A 203 29.84 -4.86 1.51
N THR A 204 29.53 -4.86 0.21
CA THR A 204 30.32 -4.23 -0.88
C THR A 204 29.38 -3.49 -1.83
N ASP A 205 29.91 -2.73 -2.79
CA ASP A 205 29.06 -1.94 -3.71
C ASP A 205 28.10 -2.82 -4.52
N ASP A 206 28.50 -4.05 -4.82
CA ASP A 206 27.76 -5.05 -5.57
C ASP A 206 27.02 -6.08 -4.70
N ASP A 207 27.05 -5.93 -3.36
CA ASP A 207 26.42 -6.88 -2.45
C ASP A 207 25.72 -6.23 -1.25
N LEU A 208 24.40 -6.45 -1.22
CA LEU A 208 23.47 -5.93 -0.23
C LEU A 208 22.70 -7.08 0.42
N PRO A 209 23.28 -7.76 1.44
CA PRO A 209 22.62 -8.85 2.14
C PRO A 209 21.40 -8.38 2.94
N GLY A 210 20.48 -9.30 3.26
CA GLY A 210 19.30 -9.03 4.10
C GLY A 210 18.09 -8.46 3.35
N LEU A 211 18.12 -8.42 2.01
CA LEU A 211 16.99 -7.94 1.20
C LEU A 211 15.75 -8.86 1.26
N ASP A 212 15.91 -10.12 1.67
CA ASP A 212 14.81 -11.04 1.96
C ASP A 212 13.84 -10.50 3.03
N ASN A 213 14.34 -9.64 3.94
CA ASN A 213 13.49 -8.95 4.93
C ASN A 213 12.37 -8.11 4.29
N LEU A 214 12.51 -7.67 3.04
CA LEU A 214 11.50 -6.88 2.31
C LEU A 214 10.18 -7.65 2.10
N GLU A 215 10.23 -8.99 2.12
CA GLU A 215 9.06 -9.84 1.97
C GLU A 215 8.13 -9.73 3.19
N SER A 216 8.71 -9.62 4.38
CA SER A 216 7.98 -9.60 5.65
C SER A 216 7.81 -8.21 6.27
N CYS A 217 8.57 -7.20 5.81
CA CYS A 217 8.47 -5.83 6.32
C CYS A 217 7.30 -5.06 5.70
N ASP A 218 6.77 -4.10 6.47
CA ASP A 218 5.66 -3.23 6.09
C ASP A 218 6.15 -2.07 5.20
N VAL A 219 7.38 -1.58 5.40
CA VAL A 219 7.95 -0.42 4.70
C VAL A 219 9.45 -0.58 4.49
N MET A 220 9.93 -0.12 3.35
CA MET A 220 11.36 0.03 3.05
C MET A 220 11.80 1.47 3.34
N LEU A 221 12.81 1.64 4.19
CA LEU A 221 13.55 2.88 4.31
C LEU A 221 14.87 2.73 3.53
N LEU A 222 14.98 3.45 2.42
CA LEU A 222 16.10 3.37 1.49
C LEU A 222 17.06 4.55 1.71
N PHE A 223 18.30 4.24 2.09
CA PHE A 223 19.40 5.20 2.19
C PHE A 223 20.71 4.57 1.67
N THR A 224 20.78 4.40 0.35
CA THR A 224 21.95 3.87 -0.35
C THR A 224 22.47 4.90 -1.35
N ARG A 225 23.70 4.73 -1.83
CA ARG A 225 24.29 5.60 -2.85
C ARG A 225 25.10 4.78 -3.85
N ARG A 226 24.71 4.86 -5.12
CA ARG A 226 25.46 4.33 -6.27
C ARG A 226 25.96 2.89 -6.11
N LEU A 227 25.18 2.03 -5.46
CA LEU A 227 25.49 0.60 -5.39
C LEU A 227 25.37 -0.02 -6.80
N THR A 228 26.21 -1.01 -7.07
CA THR A 228 26.28 -1.75 -8.33
C THR A 228 25.66 -3.13 -8.23
N ILE A 229 24.80 -3.37 -7.23
CA ILE A 229 24.03 -4.62 -7.11
C ILE A 229 23.31 -4.95 -8.43
N SER A 230 23.23 -6.22 -8.75
CA SER A 230 22.63 -6.72 -9.99
C SER A 230 21.92 -8.05 -9.73
N GLY A 231 21.36 -8.65 -10.79
CA GLY A 231 20.67 -9.94 -10.71
C GLY A 231 19.56 -9.96 -9.67
N GLU A 232 19.52 -11.01 -8.86
CA GLU A 232 18.45 -11.27 -7.88
C GLU A 232 18.29 -10.14 -6.85
N GLN A 233 19.39 -9.53 -6.38
CA GLN A 233 19.31 -8.46 -5.38
C GLN A 233 18.61 -7.22 -5.94
N LEU A 234 18.99 -6.78 -7.15
CA LEU A 234 18.35 -5.64 -7.80
C LEU A 234 16.89 -5.94 -8.17
N GLU A 235 16.60 -7.15 -8.67
CA GLU A 235 15.23 -7.54 -9.00
C GLU A 235 14.33 -7.64 -7.78
N ARG A 236 14.86 -8.01 -6.60
CA ARG A 236 14.09 -7.98 -5.35
C ARG A 236 13.69 -6.55 -4.96
N ILE A 237 14.59 -5.57 -5.12
CA ILE A 237 14.28 -4.15 -4.92
C ILE A 237 13.20 -3.69 -5.92
N LYS A 238 13.38 -3.96 -7.22
CA LYS A 238 12.40 -3.58 -8.26
C LYS A 238 11.02 -4.19 -7.98
N LYS A 239 10.97 -5.46 -7.60
CA LYS A 239 9.74 -6.17 -7.22
C LYS A 239 9.07 -5.50 -6.02
N TYR A 240 9.82 -5.14 -4.99
CA TYR A 240 9.26 -4.40 -3.85
C TYR A 240 8.67 -3.05 -4.28
N CYS A 241 9.42 -2.26 -5.06
CA CYS A 241 8.96 -0.95 -5.54
C CYS A 241 7.67 -1.04 -6.37
N ARG A 242 7.50 -2.11 -7.15
CA ARG A 242 6.32 -2.35 -8.00
C ARG A 242 5.16 -3.07 -7.27
N SER A 243 5.35 -3.46 -6.02
CA SER A 243 4.35 -4.23 -5.26
C SER A 243 3.24 -3.40 -4.62
N GLY A 244 3.31 -2.07 -4.72
CA GLY A 244 2.41 -1.15 -4.00
C GLY A 244 2.72 -1.03 -2.52
N LYS A 245 3.86 -1.58 -2.05
CA LYS A 245 4.30 -1.46 -0.65
C LYS A 245 4.94 -0.08 -0.37
N PRO A 246 4.77 0.46 0.85
CA PRO A 246 5.33 1.74 1.30
C PRO A 246 6.85 1.91 1.13
N ILE A 247 7.29 3.12 0.75
CA ILE A 247 8.71 3.47 0.60
C ILE A 247 9.00 4.83 1.26
N VAL A 248 10.10 4.89 2.02
CA VAL A 248 10.70 6.11 2.56
C VAL A 248 12.11 6.23 1.99
N GLY A 249 12.33 7.12 1.03
CA GLY A 249 13.63 7.41 0.44
C GLY A 249 14.33 8.57 1.15
N VAL A 250 15.63 8.42 1.44
CA VAL A 250 16.43 9.43 2.13
C VAL A 250 17.68 9.77 1.33
N ARG A 251 17.96 11.07 1.19
CA ARG A 251 19.18 11.64 0.64
C ARG A 251 19.52 11.05 -0.73
N THR A 252 20.54 10.19 -0.78
CA THR A 252 21.09 9.59 -2.00
C THR A 252 20.22 8.49 -2.60
N ALA A 253 19.06 8.18 -2.00
CA ALA A 253 18.11 7.22 -2.55
C ALA A 253 17.68 7.55 -4.00
N SER A 254 17.71 8.83 -4.40
CA SER A 254 17.48 9.28 -5.79
C SER A 254 18.52 8.76 -6.80
N HIS A 255 19.64 8.24 -6.33
CA HIS A 255 20.67 7.62 -7.16
C HIS A 255 21.28 6.44 -6.40
N ALA A 256 20.38 5.64 -5.82
CA ALA A 256 20.66 4.47 -5.00
C ALA A 256 21.49 3.42 -5.74
N PHE A 257 21.14 3.12 -6.99
CA PHE A 257 21.68 1.99 -7.75
C PHE A 257 22.16 2.45 -9.13
N GLN A 258 23.42 2.16 -9.48
CA GLN A 258 23.98 2.47 -10.79
C GLN A 258 23.32 1.67 -11.91
N ASN A 259 22.85 0.46 -11.60
CA ASN A 259 22.19 -0.42 -12.54
C ASN A 259 20.67 -0.17 -12.67
N TRP A 260 20.15 0.91 -12.05
CA TRP A 260 18.76 1.37 -12.20
C TRP A 260 18.64 2.84 -11.77
N LEU A 261 19.11 3.75 -12.62
CA LEU A 261 19.09 5.19 -12.35
C LEU A 261 17.67 5.77 -12.44
N GLU A 262 16.79 5.11 -13.18
CA GLU A 262 15.40 5.50 -13.40
C GLU A 262 14.55 5.39 -12.13
N LEU A 263 15.04 4.72 -11.07
CA LEU A 263 14.35 4.59 -9.77
C LEU A 263 13.82 5.93 -9.24
N ASP A 264 14.58 7.01 -9.38
CA ASP A 264 14.16 8.33 -8.90
C ASP A 264 12.89 8.81 -9.59
N LYS A 265 12.88 8.80 -10.92
CA LYS A 265 11.78 9.28 -11.72
C LYS A 265 10.59 8.32 -11.70
N GLU A 266 10.86 7.02 -11.85
CA GLU A 266 9.83 5.99 -11.90
C GLU A 266 9.12 5.85 -10.55
N ILE A 267 9.90 5.71 -9.47
CA ILE A 267 9.37 5.32 -8.16
C ILE A 267 9.25 6.53 -7.24
N LEU A 268 10.32 7.29 -7.02
CA LEU A 268 10.32 8.37 -6.04
C LEU A 268 9.60 9.65 -6.51
N GLY A 269 9.38 9.79 -7.82
CA GLY A 269 8.82 11.00 -8.44
C GLY A 269 9.81 12.17 -8.46
N GLY A 270 11.09 11.87 -8.25
CA GLY A 270 12.18 12.82 -8.24
C GLY A 270 12.71 13.14 -9.63
N ASN A 271 13.63 14.09 -9.65
CA ASN A 271 14.39 14.49 -10.84
C ASN A 271 15.76 15.02 -10.42
N TYR A 272 16.51 14.22 -9.67
CA TYR A 272 17.81 14.60 -9.14
C TYR A 272 18.81 14.93 -10.25
N LYS A 273 19.34 16.17 -10.22
CA LYS A 273 20.31 16.69 -11.20
C LYS A 273 21.59 17.21 -10.55
N GLY A 274 22.05 16.51 -9.51
CA GLY A 274 23.20 16.93 -8.71
C GLY A 274 22.80 17.88 -7.60
N HIS A 275 23.76 18.65 -7.10
CA HIS A 275 23.56 19.55 -5.97
C HIS A 275 24.29 20.88 -6.19
N TYR A 276 23.86 21.90 -5.47
CA TYR A 276 24.64 23.12 -5.30
C TYR A 276 25.86 22.83 -4.40
N GLY A 277 26.97 23.56 -4.60
CA GLY A 277 28.28 23.26 -4.00
C GLY A 277 28.26 23.09 -2.47
N ALA A 278 29.27 22.39 -1.94
CA ALA A 278 29.40 22.15 -0.50
C ALA A 278 29.66 23.45 0.29
N GLY A 279 29.28 23.47 1.58
CA GLY A 279 29.65 24.54 2.52
C GLY A 279 28.57 25.59 2.81
N THR A 280 27.43 25.56 2.11
CA THR A 280 26.25 26.38 2.47
C THR A 280 25.22 25.53 3.19
N THR A 281 24.66 26.06 4.28
CA THR A 281 23.63 25.38 5.05
C THR A 281 22.27 25.59 4.40
N THR A 282 21.52 24.50 4.23
CA THR A 282 20.20 24.52 3.61
C THR A 282 19.16 24.89 4.66
N ARG A 283 18.50 26.04 4.51
CA ARG A 283 17.33 26.39 5.34
C ARG A 283 16.12 25.61 4.85
N VAL A 284 15.57 24.75 5.70
CA VAL A 284 14.40 23.90 5.40
C VAL A 284 13.14 24.58 5.92
N GLN A 285 12.13 24.72 5.07
CA GLN A 285 10.85 25.35 5.40
C GLN A 285 9.66 24.51 4.93
N ILE A 286 8.54 24.66 5.63
CA ILE A 286 7.25 24.05 5.25
C ILE A 286 6.67 24.81 4.05
N ARG A 287 6.23 24.08 3.03
CA ARG A 287 5.43 24.67 1.95
C ARG A 287 4.03 24.99 2.46
N GLU A 288 3.53 26.19 2.17
CA GLU A 288 2.23 26.68 2.66
C GLU A 288 1.08 25.68 2.44
N ALA A 289 0.98 25.14 1.22
CA ALA A 289 -0.05 24.17 0.83
C ALA A 289 0.01 22.86 1.63
N ALA A 290 1.17 22.51 2.19
CA ALA A 290 1.42 21.27 2.89
C ALA A 290 1.29 21.38 4.42
N LYS A 291 1.02 22.57 4.99
CA LYS A 291 1.00 22.79 6.46
C LYS A 291 0.14 21.81 7.25
N LYS A 292 -0.94 21.29 6.63
CA LYS A 292 -1.87 20.33 7.26
C LYS A 292 -1.51 18.86 7.00
N HIS A 293 -0.46 18.59 6.22
CA HIS A 293 -0.09 17.24 5.86
C HIS A 293 0.37 16.47 7.12
N PRO A 294 -0.13 15.25 7.38
CA PRO A 294 0.15 14.54 8.63
C PRO A 294 1.64 14.33 8.92
N ILE A 295 2.46 14.17 7.86
CA ILE A 295 3.93 14.05 8.00
C ILE A 295 4.56 15.24 8.73
N LEU A 296 3.96 16.43 8.64
CA LEU A 296 4.48 17.66 9.26
C LEU A 296 3.97 17.86 10.70
N THR A 297 3.26 16.89 11.28
CA THR A 297 2.77 16.99 12.67
C THR A 297 3.94 17.09 13.65
N GLY A 298 4.09 18.24 14.30
CA GLY A 298 5.17 18.52 15.23
C GLY A 298 6.54 18.71 14.55
N PHE A 299 6.55 19.00 13.26
CA PHE A 299 7.76 19.36 12.52
C PHE A 299 7.98 20.87 12.61
N GLU A 300 9.20 21.29 12.98
CA GLU A 300 9.63 22.68 12.90
C GLU A 300 10.72 22.87 11.83
N PRO A 301 10.72 24.02 11.12
CA PRO A 301 11.81 24.42 10.23
C PRO A 301 13.18 24.36 10.92
N PHE A 302 14.18 23.87 10.19
CA PHE A 302 15.55 23.80 10.69
C PHE A 302 16.56 24.04 9.58
N THR A 303 17.84 24.07 9.94
CA THR A 303 18.94 24.23 9.00
C THR A 303 19.70 22.92 8.88
N SER A 304 19.81 22.39 7.67
CA SER A 304 20.58 21.19 7.36
C SER A 304 21.99 21.55 6.85
N PRO A 305 23.05 20.88 7.31
CA PRO A 305 24.40 21.05 6.75
C PRO A 305 24.59 20.33 5.40
N GLY A 306 23.61 19.53 4.96
CA GLY A 306 23.68 18.86 3.66
C GLY A 306 23.54 19.83 2.49
N SER A 307 24.30 19.57 1.41
CA SER A 307 24.17 20.31 0.14
C SER A 307 22.73 20.26 -0.39
N LEU A 308 22.24 21.39 -0.90
CA LEU A 308 20.92 21.51 -1.54
C LEU A 308 20.93 20.77 -2.88
N TYR A 309 20.04 19.78 -3.04
CA TYR A 309 19.91 19.02 -4.28
C TYR A 309 19.08 19.78 -5.31
N ARG A 310 19.46 19.67 -6.59
CA ARG A 310 18.70 20.20 -7.72
C ARG A 310 17.59 19.21 -8.08
N ASN A 311 16.38 19.46 -7.61
CA ASN A 311 15.24 18.52 -7.70
C ASN A 311 14.05 19.09 -8.48
N SER A 312 14.22 20.23 -9.16
CA SER A 312 13.19 20.84 -9.99
C SER A 312 12.67 19.87 -11.07
N GLY A 313 11.36 19.95 -11.35
CA GLY A 313 10.69 19.07 -12.31
C GLY A 313 10.34 17.69 -11.75
N LEU A 314 9.83 17.66 -10.51
CA LEU A 314 9.21 16.47 -9.92
C LEU A 314 8.02 15.98 -10.77
N SER A 315 7.62 14.72 -10.56
CA SER A 315 6.44 14.16 -11.20
C SER A 315 5.15 14.92 -10.83
N GLU A 316 4.16 14.94 -11.71
CA GLU A 316 2.91 15.69 -11.51
C GLU A 316 2.10 15.20 -10.30
N ASP A 317 2.28 13.93 -9.93
CA ASP A 317 1.66 13.29 -8.76
C ASP A 317 2.46 13.48 -7.46
N ALA A 318 3.54 14.28 -7.49
CA ALA A 318 4.33 14.61 -6.31
C ALA A 318 3.76 15.82 -5.55
N GLU A 319 3.43 15.61 -4.27
CA GLU A 319 3.06 16.67 -3.34
C GLU A 319 4.29 17.13 -2.55
N VAL A 320 4.81 18.31 -2.88
CA VAL A 320 5.94 18.93 -2.17
C VAL A 320 5.51 19.36 -0.77
N LEU A 321 6.21 18.85 0.25
CA LEU A 321 5.99 19.17 1.66
C LEU A 321 6.97 20.23 2.16
N LEU A 322 8.25 20.10 1.80
CA LEU A 322 9.33 20.94 2.30
C LEU A 322 10.13 21.54 1.14
N THR A 323 10.54 22.80 1.31
CA THR A 323 11.48 23.49 0.43
C THR A 323 12.77 23.80 1.17
N GLY A 324 13.90 23.62 0.50
CA GLY A 324 15.21 24.00 0.99
C GLY A 324 15.71 25.23 0.23
N SER A 325 16.36 26.16 0.92
CA SER A 325 16.95 27.33 0.31
C SER A 325 18.38 27.59 0.79
N ILE A 326 19.22 28.03 -0.15
CA ILE A 326 20.53 28.65 0.07
C ILE A 326 20.52 30.01 -0.66
N PRO A 327 21.54 30.88 -0.50
CA PRO A 327 21.57 32.14 -1.25
C PRO A 327 21.42 31.91 -2.76
N GLY A 328 20.40 32.54 -3.37
CA GLY A 328 20.13 32.48 -4.81
C GLY A 328 19.40 31.23 -5.32
N HIS A 329 19.15 30.21 -4.48
CA HIS A 329 18.53 28.95 -4.92
C HIS A 329 17.50 28.42 -3.92
N GLN A 330 16.43 27.85 -4.45
CA GLN A 330 15.40 27.15 -3.69
C GLN A 330 14.95 25.91 -4.46
N GLU A 331 14.82 24.78 -3.76
CA GLU A 331 14.47 23.49 -4.36
C GLU A 331 13.51 22.71 -3.43
N PRO A 332 12.67 21.81 -3.98
CA PRO A 332 11.98 20.81 -3.20
C PRO A 332 12.99 19.90 -2.48
N VAL A 333 12.81 19.73 -1.17
CA VAL A 333 13.66 18.85 -0.36
C VAL A 333 12.91 17.71 0.31
N ALA A 334 11.58 17.75 0.35
CA ALA A 334 10.78 16.58 0.70
C ALA A 334 9.42 16.61 0.02
N TRP A 335 8.94 15.46 -0.43
CA TRP A 335 7.66 15.29 -1.08
C TRP A 335 7.07 13.90 -0.82
N THR A 336 5.78 13.77 -1.10
CA THR A 336 5.10 12.48 -1.16
C THR A 336 4.55 12.23 -2.55
N ARG A 337 4.23 10.98 -2.86
CA ARG A 337 3.38 10.62 -3.99
C ARG A 337 2.62 9.34 -3.74
N LEU A 338 1.54 9.15 -4.48
CA LEU A 338 0.81 7.89 -4.57
C LEU A 338 1.16 7.23 -5.90
N HIS A 339 1.92 6.15 -5.86
CA HIS A 339 2.38 5.48 -7.08
C HIS A 339 2.12 3.99 -7.00
N GLN A 340 1.38 3.45 -7.96
CA GLN A 340 1.03 2.01 -8.03
C GLN A 340 0.46 1.46 -6.71
N GLY A 341 -0.37 2.25 -6.02
CA GLY A 341 -0.97 1.90 -4.73
C GLY A 341 -0.08 2.12 -3.50
N ALA A 342 1.21 2.40 -3.69
CA ALA A 342 2.14 2.73 -2.61
C ALA A 342 2.00 4.20 -2.19
N ARG A 343 2.07 4.45 -0.87
CA ARG A 343 2.41 5.76 -0.34
C ARG A 343 3.93 5.86 -0.26
N ILE A 344 4.49 6.81 -0.98
CA ILE A 344 5.92 7.04 -1.05
C ILE A 344 6.21 8.40 -0.44
N PHE A 345 7.24 8.46 0.40
CA PHE A 345 7.85 9.70 0.86
C PHE A 345 9.31 9.70 0.42
N TYR A 346 9.78 10.84 -0.08
CA TYR A 346 11.20 11.07 -0.30
C TYR A 346 11.62 12.39 0.33
N THR A 347 12.84 12.41 0.87
CA THR A 347 13.54 13.63 1.26
C THR A 347 14.96 13.62 0.74
N SER A 348 15.41 14.74 0.17
CA SER A 348 16.81 14.95 -0.19
C SER A 348 17.67 15.38 1.00
N LEU A 349 17.07 15.53 2.19
CA LEU A 349 17.79 15.71 3.46
C LEU A 349 18.31 14.34 3.95
N GLY A 350 19.19 14.35 4.95
CA GLY A 350 19.80 13.13 5.49
C GLY A 350 21.33 13.15 5.47
N HIS A 351 21.93 14.32 5.64
CA HIS A 351 23.31 14.39 6.11
C HIS A 351 23.41 13.70 7.49
N PRO A 352 24.54 13.07 7.88
CA PRO A 352 24.69 12.45 9.20
C PRO A 352 24.21 13.33 10.37
N ASP A 353 24.50 14.62 10.32
CA ASP A 353 24.07 15.57 11.36
C ASP A 353 22.56 15.87 11.34
N ASP A 354 21.86 15.66 10.23
CA ASP A 354 20.39 15.74 10.21
C ASP A 354 19.81 14.65 11.12
N PHE A 355 20.40 13.45 11.18
CA PHE A 355 19.93 12.37 12.06
C PHE A 355 20.08 12.68 13.56
N LYS A 356 20.88 13.70 13.91
CA LYS A 356 20.99 14.23 15.28
C LYS A 356 19.93 15.28 15.60
N ASN A 357 19.23 15.79 14.57
CA ASN A 357 18.19 16.80 14.72
C ASN A 357 16.81 16.16 14.97
N ASP A 358 16.12 16.61 16.01
CA ASP A 358 14.81 16.07 16.41
C ASP A 358 13.74 16.28 15.36
N ASN A 359 13.75 17.41 14.65
CA ASN A 359 12.78 17.70 13.59
C ASN A 359 12.98 16.78 12.38
N PHE A 360 14.22 16.42 12.05
CA PHE A 360 14.48 15.45 11.00
C PHE A 360 14.11 14.03 11.42
N ARG A 361 14.44 13.61 12.65
CA ARG A 361 13.98 12.32 13.19
C ARG A 361 12.45 12.24 13.22
N ARG A 362 11.77 13.33 13.64
CA ARG A 362 10.32 13.48 13.63
C ARG A 362 9.75 13.31 12.23
N LEU A 363 10.34 13.98 11.24
CA LEU A 363 9.95 13.87 9.84
C LEU A 363 9.98 12.41 9.36
N LEU A 364 11.08 11.69 9.61
CA LEU A 364 11.24 10.30 9.20
C LEU A 364 10.27 9.36 9.94
N VAL A 365 10.08 9.54 11.25
CA VAL A 365 9.06 8.79 12.01
C VAL A 365 7.69 9.00 11.40
N ASN A 366 7.28 10.25 11.19
CA ASN A 366 5.97 10.55 10.65
C ASN A 366 5.81 9.98 9.23
N ALA A 367 6.86 10.02 8.41
CA ALA A 367 6.87 9.41 7.08
C ALA A 367 6.68 7.88 7.13
N LEU A 368 7.37 7.17 8.03
CA LEU A 368 7.21 5.72 8.22
C LEU A 368 5.76 5.35 8.60
N PHE A 369 5.16 6.09 9.53
CA PHE A 369 3.79 5.84 9.96
C PHE A 369 2.76 6.23 8.89
N TRP A 370 2.94 7.40 8.25
CA TRP A 370 2.02 7.87 7.22
C TRP A 370 2.02 6.95 5.99
N THR A 371 3.20 6.54 5.52
CA THR A 371 3.32 5.67 4.34
C THR A 371 2.67 4.31 4.59
N THR A 372 2.75 3.81 5.83
CA THR A 372 2.11 2.55 6.26
C THR A 372 0.66 2.71 6.71
N LYS A 373 0.05 3.88 6.49
CA LYS A 373 -1.34 4.19 6.88
C LYS A 373 -1.61 3.98 8.37
N ARG A 374 -0.59 4.17 9.21
CA ARG A 374 -0.67 4.16 10.67
C ARG A 374 -0.85 5.59 11.17
N ASP A 375 -1.44 5.73 12.36
CA ASP A 375 -1.61 7.04 12.98
C ASP A 375 -0.26 7.65 13.33
N ILE A 376 -0.13 8.95 13.11
CA ILE A 376 1.09 9.67 13.48
C ILE A 376 1.26 9.64 15.00
N PRO A 377 2.41 9.21 15.53
CA PRO A 377 2.64 9.21 16.97
C PRO A 377 2.48 10.61 17.57
N SER A 378 1.64 10.74 18.60
CA SER A 378 1.40 12.02 19.29
C SER A 378 2.55 12.43 20.21
N ARG A 379 3.39 11.49 20.65
CA ARG A 379 4.54 11.74 21.52
C ARG A 379 5.57 12.58 20.79
N ALA A 380 6.07 13.65 21.41
CA ALA A 380 7.22 14.40 20.91
C ALA A 380 8.44 13.47 20.79
N VAL A 381 9.38 13.81 19.90
CA VAL A 381 10.68 13.11 19.85
C VAL A 381 11.36 13.32 21.21
N PRO A 382 11.67 12.25 21.97
CA PRO A 382 12.33 12.36 23.26
C PRO A 382 13.82 12.70 23.15
#